data_AF-A0A8R1EA18-F1
#
_entry.id   AF-A0A8R1EA18-F1
#
_cell.length_a   1.000
_cell.length_b   1.000
_cell.length_c   1.000
_cell.angle_alpha   90.00
_cell.angle_beta   90.00
_cell.angle_gamma   90.00
#
_symmetry.space_group_name_H-M   'P 1'
#
loop_
_entity.id
_entity.type
_entity.pdbx_description
1 polymer ?
#
loop_
_entity_poly.entity_id
_entity_poly.type
_entity_poly.pdbx_seq_one_letter_code
_entity_poly.pdbx_strand_id
1 'polypeptide(L)'
;MHNTPEMRQRCVNDAPINAIDSLRVYDDTLAVPPCHLRASHQRAVMHVSHFTCGQDVPVYSNDDEHPLDGPHTILHAVQCPKKFISTVAPTQVADTSCFVCDSNLVTMQMIEEDADHIHWKQTMSTTHYYATDNWKDDFYRVTPLMCRGVLRGAYKVGKHRNGKIQRVDIIRVYRVTRHFSCWKTVPIFHRVISLVEAALPYKQFTPKQKQLLKANGNKLINRLFIQYYWRCQQSFTNREQVLNEYAESTKQTRARKTWMRVVKNVARLRAATDILATTAHNHNKL
;
A
#
# COMPACT_ATOMS: atom_id res chain seq x y z
N MET A 1 -54.00 -45.23 16.79
CA MET A 1 -53.51 -45.94 15.59
C MET A 1 -53.49 -44.95 14.44
N HIS A 2 -52.38 -44.91 13.70
CA HIS A 2 -52.13 -44.01 12.57
C HIS A 2 -53.08 -44.22 11.38
N ASN A 3 -53.32 -43.17 10.56
CA ASN A 3 -52.69 -42.97 9.23
C ASN A 3 -53.47 -41.96 8.35
N THR A 4 -52.79 -40.88 7.96
CA THR A 4 -52.70 -40.15 6.64
C THR A 4 -53.83 -40.21 5.59
N PRO A 5 -54.09 -39.13 4.80
CA PRO A 5 -53.21 -38.81 3.65
C PRO A 5 -53.01 -37.33 3.21
N GLU A 6 -51.85 -37.15 2.59
CA GLU A 6 -51.53 -36.35 1.38
C GLU A 6 -51.67 -34.82 1.37
N MET A 7 -50.50 -34.19 1.55
CA MET A 7 -50.23 -32.80 1.21
C MET A 7 -49.61 -32.74 -0.21
N ARG A 8 -50.29 -32.09 -1.16
CA ARG A 8 -49.71 -31.76 -2.48
C ARG A 8 -48.72 -30.60 -2.34
N GLN A 9 -47.45 -30.89 -2.61
CA GLN A 9 -46.35 -29.95 -2.77
C GLN A 9 -46.54 -29.03 -3.99
N ARG A 10 -46.42 -27.72 -3.79
CA ARG A 10 -45.94 -26.77 -4.81
C ARG A 10 -44.68 -26.11 -4.26
N CYS A 11 -43.68 -26.01 -5.12
CA CYS A 11 -42.33 -25.53 -4.83
C CYS A 11 -42.32 -24.09 -4.30
N VAL A 12 -41.73 -23.90 -3.12
CA VAL A 12 -41.10 -22.65 -2.70
C VAL A 12 -39.72 -23.03 -2.18
N ASN A 13 -38.70 -22.86 -3.00
CA ASN A 13 -37.31 -22.97 -2.57
C ASN A 13 -36.91 -21.63 -1.95
N ASP A 14 -37.30 -21.38 -0.71
CA ASP A 14 -36.64 -20.41 0.15
C ASP A 14 -35.63 -21.16 1.01
N ALA A 15 -34.37 -21.16 0.57
CA ALA A 15 -33.26 -21.59 1.41
C ALA A 15 -33.01 -20.54 2.51
N PRO A 16 -32.79 -20.94 3.76
CA PRO A 16 -32.70 -20.01 4.88
C PRO A 16 -31.42 -19.19 4.85
N ILE A 17 -31.60 -17.91 5.15
CA ILE A 17 -30.57 -16.91 5.49
C ILE A 17 -29.74 -17.45 6.64
N ASN A 18 -28.62 -18.11 6.35
CA ASN A 18 -27.57 -18.47 7.29
C ASN A 18 -26.22 -18.40 6.54
N ALA A 19 -25.84 -17.19 6.14
CA ALA A 19 -24.52 -16.91 5.56
C ALA A 19 -24.09 -15.45 5.78
N ILE A 20 -24.33 -14.88 6.96
CA ILE A 20 -23.81 -13.56 7.33
C ILE A 20 -23.44 -13.54 8.82
N ASP A 21 -22.65 -14.51 9.28
CA ASP A 21 -22.18 -14.51 10.69
C ASP A 21 -20.68 -14.84 10.83
N SER A 22 -19.86 -14.41 9.86
CA SER A 22 -18.40 -14.50 9.98
C SER A 22 -17.65 -13.24 9.54
N LEU A 23 -18.37 -12.14 9.27
CA LEU A 23 -17.77 -10.81 9.24
C LEU A 23 -17.70 -10.28 10.67
N ARG A 24 -16.81 -10.86 11.48
CA ARG A 24 -16.31 -10.12 12.65
C ARG A 24 -15.57 -8.90 12.11
N VAL A 25 -16.26 -7.77 12.20
CA VAL A 25 -15.66 -6.45 12.29
C VAL A 25 -14.55 -6.56 13.34
N TYR A 26 -13.30 -6.58 12.89
CA TYR A 26 -12.18 -6.41 13.80
C TYR A 26 -12.23 -4.96 14.28
N ASP A 27 -12.72 -4.81 15.49
CA ASP A 27 -12.61 -3.59 16.27
C ASP A 27 -11.14 -3.43 16.64
N ASP A 28 -10.48 -2.39 16.13
CA ASP A 28 -9.08 -2.01 16.42
C ASP A 28 -8.87 -1.55 17.89
N THR A 29 -9.71 -1.99 18.82
CA THR A 29 -9.69 -1.62 20.24
C THR A 29 -9.09 -2.69 21.15
N LEU A 30 -8.31 -3.63 20.62
CA LEU A 30 -7.33 -4.32 21.46
C LEU A 30 -6.27 -3.30 21.89
N ALA A 31 -6.52 -2.70 23.06
CA ALA A 31 -5.58 -1.89 23.81
C ALA A 31 -4.31 -2.71 24.05
N VAL A 32 -3.32 -2.54 23.18
CA VAL A 32 -1.95 -2.95 23.46
C VAL A 32 -1.48 -2.08 24.64
N PRO A 33 -1.09 -2.67 25.78
CA PRO A 33 -0.58 -1.89 26.90
C PRO A 33 0.66 -1.12 26.43
N PRO A 34 0.96 0.07 27.00
CA PRO A 34 2.11 0.86 26.59
C PRO A 34 3.38 0.13 26.99
N CYS A 35 3.87 -0.76 26.13
CA CYS A 35 5.21 -1.32 26.25
C CYS A 35 6.17 -0.22 25.82
N HIS A 36 6.98 0.24 26.77
CA HIS A 36 8.14 1.07 26.51
C HIS A 36 9.15 0.27 25.69
N LEU A 37 8.97 0.24 24.37
CA LEU A 37 9.92 -0.37 23.44
C LEU A 37 11.09 0.61 23.26
N ARG A 38 12.14 0.40 24.07
CA ARG A 38 13.49 0.82 23.68
C ARG A 38 13.75 0.21 22.31
N ALA A 39 14.05 1.07 21.34
CA ALA A 39 14.52 0.71 20.01
C ALA A 39 15.68 -0.31 20.14
N SER A 40 15.35 -1.60 20.08
CA SER A 40 16.34 -2.64 19.95
C SER A 40 16.79 -2.62 18.50
N HIS A 41 18.10 -2.54 18.30
CA HIS A 41 18.75 -2.52 17.00
C HIS A 41 18.25 -3.69 16.14
N GLN A 42 17.25 -3.46 15.28
CA GLN A 42 16.89 -4.43 14.24
C GLN A 42 17.99 -4.46 13.20
N ARG A 43 18.55 -5.66 12.97
CA ARG A 43 19.46 -5.98 11.87
C ARG A 43 18.72 -5.76 10.56
N ALA A 44 18.76 -4.55 10.02
CA ALA A 44 18.44 -4.31 8.62
C ALA A 44 19.49 -5.04 7.76
N VAL A 45 19.17 -6.24 7.31
CA VAL A 45 20.02 -7.00 6.41
C VAL A 45 19.71 -6.53 4.99
N MET A 46 20.70 -5.96 4.32
CA MET A 46 20.60 -5.63 2.90
C MET A 46 20.62 -6.94 2.12
N HIS A 47 19.46 -7.56 1.90
CA HIS A 47 19.32 -8.56 0.86
C HIS A 47 18.90 -7.86 -0.43
N VAL A 48 19.62 -8.17 -1.49
CA VAL A 48 19.35 -7.74 -2.85
C VAL A 48 18.32 -8.71 -3.42
N SER A 49 17.08 -8.24 -3.56
CA SER A 49 16.04 -8.96 -4.29
C SER A 49 16.12 -8.57 -5.77
N HIS A 50 16.69 -9.42 -6.61
CA HIS A 50 16.80 -9.21 -8.05
C HIS A 50 15.44 -9.35 -8.72
N PHE A 51 14.79 -8.26 -9.13
CA PHE A 51 13.54 -8.37 -9.89
C PHE A 51 13.42 -7.41 -11.08
N THR A 52 13.20 -8.01 -12.25
CA THR A 52 12.74 -7.52 -13.56
C THR A 52 13.03 -6.07 -13.97
N CYS A 53 14.19 -5.53 -13.63
CA CYS A 53 14.80 -4.38 -14.33
C CYS A 53 16.34 -4.30 -14.15
N GLY A 54 16.96 -5.33 -13.57
CA GLY A 54 18.38 -5.30 -13.22
C GLY A 54 18.73 -4.28 -12.13
N GLN A 55 17.73 -3.79 -11.38
CA GLN A 55 17.94 -2.90 -10.24
C GLN A 55 17.56 -3.60 -8.95
N ASP A 56 18.49 -3.58 -8.01
CA ASP A 56 18.35 -4.21 -6.72
C ASP A 56 17.55 -3.30 -5.78
N VAL A 57 16.43 -3.80 -5.26
CA VAL A 57 15.61 -3.04 -4.30
C VAL A 57 16.10 -3.37 -2.89
N PRO A 58 16.51 -2.36 -2.09
CA PRO A 58 17.01 -2.60 -0.74
C PRO A 58 15.87 -3.09 0.18
N VAL A 59 16.07 -4.28 0.76
CA VAL A 59 15.21 -4.77 1.85
C VAL A 59 15.56 -4.01 3.13
N TYR A 60 14.55 -3.44 3.78
CA TYR A 60 14.72 -2.69 5.02
C TYR A 60 14.67 -3.60 6.26
N SER A 61 13.76 -4.59 6.28
CA SER A 61 13.63 -5.55 7.38
C SER A 61 12.92 -6.84 6.94
N ASN A 62 13.17 -7.93 7.65
CA ASN A 62 12.43 -9.21 7.57
C ASN A 62 11.63 -9.40 8.88
N ASP A 63 10.78 -8.43 9.21
CA ASP A 63 10.00 -8.45 10.46
C ASP A 63 8.78 -9.37 10.30
N ASP A 64 8.85 -10.57 10.90
CA ASP A 64 7.74 -11.52 10.99
C ASP A 64 6.79 -11.22 12.17
N GLU A 65 7.19 -10.37 13.14
CA GLU A 65 6.49 -10.24 14.43
C GLU A 65 5.41 -9.14 14.44
N HIS A 66 5.52 -8.11 13.59
CA HIS A 66 4.60 -6.96 13.60
C HIS A 66 4.01 -6.54 12.24
N PRO A 67 3.58 -7.47 11.36
CA PRO A 67 2.72 -7.07 10.27
C PRO A 67 1.45 -6.48 10.92
N LEU A 68 1.04 -5.29 10.50
CA LEU A 68 -0.24 -4.63 10.85
C LEU A 68 -0.23 -3.47 11.85
N ASP A 69 0.81 -3.17 12.63
CA ASP A 69 0.72 -2.03 13.57
C ASP A 69 1.00 -0.65 12.92
N GLY A 70 0.11 0.32 13.20
CA GLY A 70 0.14 1.66 12.61
C GLY A 70 1.31 2.52 13.10
N PRO A 71 1.51 2.68 14.42
CA PRO A 71 2.70 3.29 15.01
C PRO A 71 4.03 2.69 14.54
N HIS A 72 4.16 1.36 14.45
CA HIS A 72 5.37 0.72 13.91
C HIS A 72 5.61 1.10 12.45
N THR A 73 4.57 1.06 11.61
CA THR A 73 4.64 1.46 10.20
C THR A 73 5.21 2.87 10.02
N ILE A 74 4.69 3.84 10.77
CA ILE A 74 5.17 5.23 10.68
C ILE A 74 6.58 5.39 11.24
N LEU A 75 6.91 4.71 12.34
CA LEU A 75 8.25 4.71 12.92
C LEU A 75 9.29 4.26 11.90
N HIS A 76 9.07 3.11 11.26
CA HIS A 76 9.98 2.57 10.25
C HIS A 76 10.06 3.45 8.99
N ALA A 77 8.94 4.00 8.53
CA ALA A 77 8.92 4.90 7.39
C ALA A 77 9.73 6.19 7.65
N VAL A 78 9.62 6.76 8.86
CA VAL A 78 10.29 8.02 9.24
C VAL A 78 11.77 7.80 9.57
N GLN A 79 12.11 6.68 10.22
CA GLN A 79 13.48 6.40 10.67
C GLN A 79 14.35 5.67 9.64
N CYS A 80 13.78 5.21 8.53
CA CYS A 80 14.51 4.46 7.51
C CYS A 80 15.78 5.21 7.05
N PRO A 81 16.98 4.63 7.23
CA PRO A 81 18.21 5.21 6.73
C PRO A 81 18.17 5.38 5.21
N LYS A 82 18.70 6.49 4.69
CA LYS A 82 18.63 6.84 3.26
C LYS A 82 19.05 5.72 2.30
N LYS A 83 20.04 4.90 2.69
CA LYS A 83 20.53 3.77 1.90
C LYS A 83 19.49 2.66 1.64
N PHE A 84 18.43 2.59 2.45
CA PHE A 84 17.34 1.63 2.31
C PHE A 84 16.09 2.21 1.67
N ILE A 85 16.13 3.49 1.24
CA ILE A 85 15.02 4.14 0.57
C ILE A 85 15.15 3.86 -0.93
N SER A 86 14.25 3.02 -1.44
CA SER A 86 14.20 2.69 -2.86
C SER A 86 13.55 3.80 -3.68
N THR A 87 14.04 4.00 -4.90
CA THR A 87 13.43 4.87 -5.91
C THR A 87 12.51 4.09 -6.88
N VAL A 88 12.43 2.77 -6.72
CA VAL A 88 11.62 1.85 -7.53
C VAL A 88 10.76 0.93 -6.63
N ALA A 89 9.63 0.47 -7.16
CA ALA A 89 8.75 -0.46 -6.45
C ALA A 89 9.30 -1.90 -6.46
N PRO A 90 9.09 -2.68 -5.38
CA PRO A 90 9.35 -4.12 -5.40
C PRO A 90 8.32 -4.83 -6.29
N THR A 91 8.77 -5.70 -7.20
CA THR A 91 7.90 -6.31 -8.23
C THR A 91 7.61 -7.80 -8.05
N GLN A 92 8.56 -8.62 -7.60
CA GLN A 92 8.29 -10.02 -7.26
C GLN A 92 8.83 -10.29 -5.86
N VAL A 93 7.96 -10.58 -4.90
CA VAL A 93 8.36 -10.85 -3.53
C VAL A 93 7.57 -12.07 -3.08
N ALA A 94 8.23 -13.09 -2.58
CA ALA A 94 7.60 -14.31 -2.06
C ALA A 94 8.01 -14.62 -0.62
N ASP A 95 8.91 -13.83 -0.05
CA ASP A 95 9.40 -13.97 1.32
C ASP A 95 8.82 -12.85 2.20
N THR A 96 8.81 -13.04 3.52
CA THR A 96 8.42 -11.94 4.43
C THR A 96 9.47 -10.84 4.34
N SER A 97 9.08 -9.65 3.91
CA SER A 97 10.02 -8.56 3.68
C SER A 97 9.33 -7.20 3.71
N CYS A 98 10.05 -6.20 4.21
CA CYS A 98 9.62 -4.81 4.29
C CYS A 98 10.50 -3.91 3.42
N PHE A 99 9.87 -3.02 2.67
CA PHE A 99 10.52 -2.06 1.79
C PHE A 99 10.08 -0.64 2.13
N VAL A 100 10.99 0.31 1.98
CA VAL A 100 10.69 1.74 2.08
C VAL A 100 11.01 2.39 0.74
N CYS A 101 10.02 3.04 0.13
CA CYS A 101 10.19 3.75 -1.13
C CYS A 101 10.00 5.26 -0.95
N ASP A 102 10.71 6.05 -1.76
CA ASP A 102 10.44 7.48 -1.90
C ASP A 102 9.11 7.69 -2.62
N SER A 103 8.12 8.24 -1.93
CA SER A 103 6.77 8.40 -2.48
C SER A 103 6.68 9.50 -3.54
N ASN A 104 7.73 10.29 -3.75
CA ASN A 104 7.79 11.25 -4.86
C ASN A 104 8.15 10.57 -6.19
N LEU A 105 8.74 9.37 -6.14
CA LEU A 105 9.20 8.62 -7.30
C LEU A 105 8.37 7.36 -7.52
N VAL A 106 7.94 6.71 -6.44
CA VAL A 106 7.06 5.56 -6.46
C VAL A 106 5.70 6.00 -5.93
N THR A 107 4.64 5.81 -6.70
CA THR A 107 3.28 6.09 -6.23
C THR A 107 2.58 4.79 -5.83
N MET A 108 1.53 4.90 -5.00
CA MET A 108 0.66 3.77 -4.69
C MET A 108 0.06 3.17 -5.98
N GLN A 109 -0.37 4.02 -6.90
CA GLN A 109 -0.86 3.62 -8.22
C GLN A 109 0.18 2.81 -9.01
N MET A 110 1.46 3.22 -9.02
CA MET A 110 2.52 2.47 -9.74
C MET A 110 2.72 1.06 -9.17
N ILE A 111 2.48 0.85 -7.89
CA ILE A 111 2.53 -0.47 -7.25
C ILE A 111 1.26 -1.26 -7.58
N GLU A 112 0.13 -0.55 -7.73
CA GLU A 112 -1.20 -1.10 -8.00
C GLU A 112 -1.53 -1.33 -9.49
N GLU A 113 -0.66 -0.91 -10.40
CA GLU A 113 -0.84 -1.10 -11.84
C GLU A 113 -0.57 -2.55 -12.28
N ASP A 114 -1.30 -2.99 -13.33
CA ASP A 114 -1.29 -4.27 -14.08
C ASP A 114 -0.99 -5.59 -13.32
N ALA A 115 0.11 -5.73 -12.59
CA ALA A 115 0.45 -6.92 -11.80
C ALA A 115 -0.50 -7.13 -10.60
N ASP A 116 -1.06 -6.04 -10.09
CA ASP A 116 -1.96 -6.05 -8.94
C ASP A 116 -3.33 -6.59 -9.26
N HIS A 117 -3.92 -6.21 -10.39
CA HIS A 117 -5.19 -6.80 -10.81
C HIS A 117 -5.06 -8.26 -11.22
N ILE A 118 -3.86 -8.75 -11.54
CA ILE A 118 -3.66 -10.16 -11.89
C ILE A 118 -3.61 -11.00 -10.62
N HIS A 119 -2.68 -10.72 -9.71
CA HIS A 119 -2.40 -11.61 -8.57
C HIS A 119 -2.91 -11.12 -7.23
N TRP A 120 -3.07 -9.82 -7.05
CA TRP A 120 -3.46 -9.24 -5.76
C TRP A 120 -4.96 -8.96 -5.72
N LYS A 121 -5.56 -9.22 -4.57
CA LYS A 121 -6.94 -8.85 -4.26
C LYS A 121 -6.92 -7.86 -3.12
N GLN A 122 -7.33 -6.61 -3.39
CA GLN A 122 -7.55 -5.65 -2.33
C GLN A 122 -8.70 -6.12 -1.43
N THR A 123 -8.45 -6.08 -0.12
CA THR A 123 -9.38 -6.55 0.91
C THR A 123 -9.95 -5.40 1.72
N MET A 124 -9.13 -4.37 2.00
CA MET A 124 -9.52 -3.23 2.82
C MET A 124 -8.60 -2.03 2.53
N SER A 125 -9.11 -0.82 2.80
CA SER A 125 -8.30 0.39 2.91
C SER A 125 -8.64 1.11 4.22
N THR A 126 -7.64 1.66 4.90
CA THR A 126 -7.82 2.45 6.13
C THR A 126 -7.00 3.73 6.06
N THR A 127 -7.46 4.78 6.75
CA THR A 127 -6.71 6.02 6.90
C THR A 127 -6.74 6.45 8.36
N HIS A 128 -5.57 6.62 8.96
CA HIS A 128 -5.41 7.09 10.33
C HIS A 128 -4.41 8.24 10.39
N TYR A 129 -4.53 9.02 11.46
CA TYR A 129 -3.66 10.15 11.72
C TYR A 129 -2.84 9.87 12.97
N TYR A 130 -1.54 10.13 12.87
CA TYR A 130 -0.59 9.92 13.94
C TYR A 130 0.17 11.20 14.18
N ALA A 131 0.50 11.48 15.43
CA ALA A 131 1.33 12.61 15.80
C ALA A 131 2.51 12.15 16.62
N THR A 132 3.55 12.98 16.64
CA THR A 132 4.77 12.76 17.40
C THR A 132 5.19 14.05 18.09
N ASP A 133 5.66 13.94 19.32
CA ASP A 133 6.17 15.08 20.07
C ASP A 133 7.65 15.35 19.76
N ASN A 134 8.40 14.31 19.37
CA ASN A 134 9.86 14.35 19.18
C ASN A 134 10.32 14.08 17.73
N TRP A 135 9.39 13.78 16.80
CA TRP A 135 9.67 13.46 15.39
C TRP A 135 10.52 12.22 15.16
N LYS A 136 10.72 11.42 16.20
CA LYS A 136 11.67 10.31 16.15
C LYS A 136 11.02 9.03 16.60
N ASP A 137 10.55 8.96 17.84
CA ASP A 137 10.41 7.67 18.50
C ASP A 137 8.97 7.34 18.88
N ASP A 138 8.19 8.34 19.30
CA ASP A 138 6.85 8.11 19.82
C ASP A 138 5.78 8.65 18.87
N PHE A 139 5.05 7.73 18.26
CA PHE A 139 3.89 8.03 17.44
C PHE A 139 2.63 7.56 18.15
N TYR A 140 1.63 8.45 18.23
CA TYR A 140 0.35 8.15 18.85
C TYR A 140 -0.79 8.58 17.93
N ARG A 141 -1.90 7.83 17.97
CA ARG A 141 -3.08 8.11 17.15
C ARG A 141 -3.75 9.41 17.59
N VAL A 142 -4.17 10.22 16.63
CA VAL A 142 -4.90 11.47 16.84
C VAL A 142 -6.15 11.52 15.99
N THR A 143 -7.13 12.29 16.42
CA THR A 143 -8.36 12.55 15.66
C THR A 143 -8.19 13.85 14.87
N PRO A 144 -8.35 13.84 13.54
CA PRO A 144 -8.32 15.05 12.72
C PRO A 144 -9.56 15.91 12.96
N LEU A 145 -9.39 17.24 12.93
CA LEU A 145 -10.48 18.20 12.81
C LEU A 145 -10.63 18.66 11.37
N MET A 146 -11.74 18.29 10.76
CA MET A 146 -12.09 18.76 9.43
C MET A 146 -13.09 19.92 9.55
N CYS A 147 -12.87 21.01 8.81
CA CYS A 147 -13.83 22.08 8.64
C CYS A 147 -14.00 22.37 7.15
N ARG A 148 -15.21 22.16 6.63
CA ARG A 148 -15.53 22.28 5.19
C ARG A 148 -14.59 21.45 4.30
N GLY A 149 -14.31 20.21 4.70
CA GLY A 149 -13.41 19.30 3.98
C GLY A 149 -11.91 19.60 4.12
N VAL A 150 -11.53 20.65 4.87
CA VAL A 150 -10.13 21.03 5.07
C VAL A 150 -9.67 20.67 6.48
N LEU A 151 -8.52 20.00 6.59
CA LEU A 151 -7.90 19.70 7.88
C LEU A 151 -7.45 20.99 8.57
N ARG A 152 -8.02 21.28 9.75
CA ARG A 152 -7.73 22.49 10.54
C ARG A 152 -6.85 22.24 11.76
N GLY A 153 -6.81 21.02 12.23
CA GLY A 153 -6.01 20.62 13.38
C GLY A 153 -6.17 19.13 13.66
N ALA A 154 -5.51 18.68 14.72
CA ALA A 154 -5.72 17.35 15.25
C ALA A 154 -5.73 17.40 16.78
N TYR A 155 -6.28 16.38 17.40
CA TYR A 155 -6.37 16.29 18.84
C TYR A 155 -6.09 14.89 19.35
N LYS A 156 -5.58 14.81 20.58
CA LYS A 156 -5.49 13.56 21.35
C LYS A 156 -6.42 13.59 22.54
N VAL A 157 -6.96 12.43 22.88
CA VAL A 157 -7.74 12.21 24.11
C VAL A 157 -6.75 11.91 25.23
N GLY A 158 -6.83 12.64 26.34
CA GLY A 158 -6.00 12.39 27.52
C GLY A 158 -6.29 11.01 28.14
N LYS A 159 -5.28 10.34 28.70
CA LYS A 159 -5.38 8.96 29.24
C LYS A 159 -6.34 8.80 30.44
N HIS A 160 -6.84 9.88 31.04
CA HIS A 160 -7.67 9.81 32.25
C HIS A 160 -9.17 9.85 31.92
N ARG A 161 -10.01 9.32 32.82
CA ARG A 161 -11.49 9.29 32.69
C ARG A 161 -12.14 10.67 32.43
N ASN A 162 -11.43 11.77 32.71
CA ASN A 162 -11.81 13.17 32.41
C ASN A 162 -10.94 13.79 31.31
N GLY A 163 -10.45 12.99 30.36
CA GLY A 163 -9.40 13.35 29.40
C GLY A 163 -9.73 14.61 28.61
N LYS A 164 -9.13 15.74 29.00
CA LYS A 164 -9.23 16.99 28.24
C LYS A 164 -8.68 16.75 26.83
N ILE A 165 -9.43 17.21 25.83
CA ILE A 165 -8.98 17.20 24.44
C ILE A 165 -7.79 18.15 24.32
N GLN A 166 -6.64 17.62 23.89
CA GLN A 166 -5.45 18.44 23.68
C GLN A 166 -5.23 18.66 22.18
N ARG A 167 -5.11 19.93 21.78
CA ARG A 167 -4.76 20.32 20.41
C ARG A 167 -3.31 19.94 20.11
N VAL A 168 -3.10 19.34 18.95
CA VAL A 168 -1.78 18.98 18.40
C VAL A 168 -1.47 19.89 17.21
N ASP A 169 -0.23 20.36 17.12
CA ASP A 169 0.20 21.16 15.96
C ASP A 169 0.24 20.27 14.72
N ILE A 170 -0.48 20.69 13.67
CA ILE A 170 -0.67 19.94 12.43
C ILE A 170 0.64 19.64 11.70
N ILE A 171 1.70 20.42 11.95
CA ILE A 171 3.01 20.16 11.36
C ILE A 171 3.55 18.80 11.82
N ARG A 172 3.21 18.36 13.05
CA ARG A 172 3.65 17.12 13.68
C ARG A 172 2.75 15.92 13.37
N VAL A 173 1.73 16.13 12.54
CA VAL A 173 0.72 15.12 12.24
C VAL A 173 1.00 14.52 10.87
N TYR A 174 1.06 13.20 10.84
CA TYR A 174 1.15 12.40 9.64
C TYR A 174 -0.19 11.73 9.37
N ARG A 175 -0.54 11.64 8.09
CA ARG A 175 -1.63 10.82 7.59
C ARG A 175 -1.01 9.50 7.10
N VAL A 176 -1.58 8.39 7.53
CA VAL A 176 -1.15 7.04 7.14
C VAL A 176 -2.33 6.36 6.47
N THR A 177 -2.23 6.18 5.15
CA THR A 177 -3.23 5.47 4.33
C THR A 177 -2.69 4.08 4.02
N ARG A 178 -3.45 3.03 4.33
CA ARG A 178 -3.00 1.64 4.23
C ARG A 178 -3.92 0.83 3.35
N HIS A 179 -3.38 0.18 2.33
CA HIS A 179 -4.10 -0.74 1.45
C HIS A 179 -3.69 -2.17 1.78
N PHE A 180 -4.67 -2.99 2.15
CA PHE A 180 -4.49 -4.38 2.50
C PHE A 180 -4.88 -5.25 1.33
N SER A 181 -4.02 -6.19 0.98
CA SER A 181 -4.23 -7.12 -0.11
C SER A 181 -3.77 -8.52 0.27
N CYS A 182 -4.34 -9.52 -0.41
CA CYS A 182 -3.84 -10.90 -0.37
C CYS A 182 -3.64 -11.42 -1.78
N TRP A 183 -2.76 -12.41 -1.91
CA TRP A 183 -2.56 -13.13 -3.16
C TRP A 183 -3.81 -13.98 -3.48
N LYS A 184 -4.31 -13.91 -4.71
CA LYS A 184 -5.62 -14.51 -5.08
C LYS A 184 -5.65 -16.02 -4.94
N THR A 185 -4.62 -16.70 -5.44
CA THR A 185 -4.51 -18.16 -5.45
C THR A 185 -3.88 -18.71 -4.17
N VAL A 186 -3.21 -17.85 -3.39
CA VAL A 186 -2.52 -18.17 -2.14
C VAL A 186 -2.91 -17.14 -1.06
N PRO A 187 -4.16 -17.15 -0.56
CA PRO A 187 -4.71 -16.08 0.27
C PRO A 187 -4.00 -15.85 1.61
N ILE A 188 -3.11 -16.77 2.01
CA ILE A 188 -2.27 -16.64 3.20
C ILE A 188 -1.06 -15.72 3.00
N PHE A 189 -0.74 -15.35 1.75
CA PHE A 189 0.29 -14.39 1.41
C PHE A 189 -0.32 -13.00 1.30
N HIS A 190 0.15 -12.08 2.13
CA HIS A 190 -0.42 -10.77 2.29
C HIS A 190 0.56 -9.68 1.90
N ARG A 191 -0.01 -8.57 1.44
CA ARG A 191 0.72 -7.33 1.24
C ARG A 191 -0.04 -6.16 1.83
N VAL A 192 0.71 -5.30 2.51
CA VAL A 192 0.22 -4.02 3.05
C VAL A 192 1.06 -2.90 2.47
N ILE A 193 0.42 -1.99 1.76
CA ILE A 193 1.04 -0.78 1.22
C ILE A 193 0.59 0.39 2.08
N SER A 194 1.52 1.02 2.80
CA SER A 194 1.24 2.15 3.68
C SER A 194 1.88 3.42 3.16
N LEU A 195 1.06 4.38 2.73
CA LEU A 195 1.49 5.73 2.40
C LEU A 195 1.53 6.57 3.68
N VAL A 196 2.73 6.97 4.08
CA VAL A 196 2.98 7.87 5.21
C VAL A 196 3.30 9.24 4.64
N GLU A 197 2.43 10.22 4.90
CA GLU A 197 2.54 11.56 4.35
C GLU A 197 2.25 12.63 5.41
N ALA A 198 2.71 13.86 5.17
CA ALA A 198 2.28 15.02 5.96
C ALA A 198 0.75 15.12 5.94
N ALA A 199 0.11 15.32 7.10
CA ALA A 199 -1.35 15.40 7.16
C ALA A 199 -1.92 16.61 6.40
N LEU A 200 -1.10 17.64 6.18
CA LEU A 200 -1.45 18.82 5.41
C LEU A 200 -0.32 19.14 4.41
N PRO A 201 -0.61 19.45 3.14
CA PRO A 201 0.41 19.78 2.16
C PRO A 201 1.21 21.04 2.54
N TYR A 202 2.52 21.04 2.28
CA TYR A 202 3.40 22.18 2.58
C TYR A 202 2.91 23.53 2.01
N LYS A 203 2.26 23.50 0.84
CA LYS A 203 1.66 24.69 0.20
C LYS A 203 0.61 25.37 1.08
N GLN A 204 -0.10 24.60 1.91
CA GLN A 204 -1.18 25.05 2.78
C GLN A 204 -0.69 25.48 4.17
N PHE A 205 0.62 25.41 4.45
CA PHE A 205 1.17 25.83 5.74
C PHE A 205 1.23 27.34 5.87
N THR A 206 0.90 27.84 7.07
CA THR A 206 1.12 29.23 7.45
C THR A 206 2.61 29.57 7.52
N PRO A 207 3.01 30.85 7.42
CA PRO A 207 4.41 31.27 7.56
C PRO A 207 5.05 30.78 8.87
N LYS A 208 4.31 30.87 9.99
CA LYS A 208 4.75 30.38 11.30
C LYS A 208 5.03 28.88 11.30
N GLN A 209 4.16 28.09 10.68
CA GLN A 209 4.34 26.62 10.55
C GLN A 209 5.55 26.26 9.68
N LYS A 210 5.75 26.98 8.58
CA LYS A 210 6.94 26.79 7.71
C LYS A 210 8.23 27.11 8.48
N GLN A 211 8.23 28.17 9.29
CA GLN A 211 9.38 28.52 10.12
C GLN A 211 9.66 27.45 11.19
N LEU A 212 8.63 26.95 11.87
CA LEU A 212 8.76 25.85 12.84
C LEU A 212 9.27 24.56 12.18
N LEU A 213 8.83 24.27 10.95
CA LEU A 213 9.32 23.10 10.23
C LEU A 213 10.81 23.23 9.86
N LYS A 214 11.24 24.41 9.41
CA LYS A 214 12.64 24.72 9.12
C LYS A 214 13.52 24.60 10.36
N ALA A 215 13.07 25.13 11.50
CA ALA A 215 13.78 25.02 12.77
C ALA A 215 13.96 23.56 13.22
N ASN A 216 13.07 22.66 12.79
CA ASN A 216 13.15 21.23 13.08
C ASN A 216 13.85 20.40 11.97
N GLY A 217 14.49 21.06 11.01
CA GLY A 217 15.28 20.39 9.96
C GLY A 217 14.47 19.84 8.79
N ASN A 218 13.27 20.37 8.50
CA ASN A 218 12.43 19.98 7.35
C ASN A 218 12.11 18.46 7.27
N LYS A 219 11.68 17.86 8.38
CA LYS A 219 11.44 16.41 8.50
C LYS A 219 10.08 15.92 7.97
N LEU A 220 9.37 16.70 7.16
CA LEU A 220 8.17 16.15 6.52
C LEU A 220 8.60 15.13 5.48
N ILE A 221 8.38 13.89 5.83
CA ILE A 221 8.80 12.72 5.10
C ILE A 221 7.54 12.12 4.50
N ASN A 222 7.56 11.98 3.17
CA ASN A 222 6.57 11.19 2.46
C ASN A 222 7.24 9.89 2.01
N ARG A 223 6.68 8.75 2.43
CA ARG A 223 7.25 7.43 2.16
C ARG A 223 6.15 6.43 1.93
N LEU A 224 6.46 5.44 1.11
CA LEU A 224 5.70 4.20 1.06
C LEU A 224 6.44 3.16 1.89
N PHE A 225 5.74 2.56 2.83
CA PHE A 225 6.19 1.38 3.55
C PHE A 225 5.39 0.18 3.06
N ILE A 226 6.08 -0.81 2.48
CA ILE A 226 5.45 -1.95 1.83
C ILE A 226 5.87 -3.20 2.58
N GLN A 227 4.91 -3.95 3.09
CA GLN A 227 5.13 -5.18 3.84
C GLN A 227 4.55 -6.35 3.04
N TYR A 228 5.34 -7.40 2.87
CA TYR A 228 4.91 -8.71 2.39
C TYR A 228 5.08 -9.70 3.54
N TYR A 229 4.09 -10.53 3.83
CA TYR A 229 4.17 -11.50 4.92
C TYR A 229 3.23 -12.69 4.72
N TRP A 230 3.55 -13.79 5.39
CA TRP A 230 2.74 -15.01 5.42
C TRP A 230 1.97 -15.08 6.75
N ARG A 231 0.65 -15.32 6.71
CA ARG A 231 -0.18 -15.38 7.95
C ARG A 231 0.03 -16.63 8.81
N CYS A 232 0.54 -17.69 8.23
CA CYS A 232 0.80 -18.95 8.88
C CYS A 232 2.08 -19.57 8.33
N GLN A 233 2.56 -20.63 8.98
CA GLN A 233 3.78 -21.33 8.56
C GLN A 233 3.66 -21.74 7.10
N GLN A 234 4.53 -21.17 6.27
CA GLN A 234 4.53 -21.33 4.84
C GLN A 234 4.92 -22.75 4.45
N SER A 235 4.14 -23.39 3.56
CA SER A 235 4.60 -24.59 2.87
C SER A 235 5.47 -24.20 1.67
N PHE A 236 6.48 -25.03 1.37
CA PHE A 236 7.35 -24.84 0.19
C PHE A 236 6.55 -24.65 -1.10
N THR A 237 5.47 -25.43 -1.27
CA THR A 237 4.57 -25.39 -2.43
C THR A 237 3.92 -24.02 -2.64
N ASN A 238 3.47 -23.36 -1.56
CA ASN A 238 2.83 -22.04 -1.66
C ASN A 238 3.83 -20.97 -2.14
N ARG A 239 5.09 -21.06 -1.67
CA ARG A 239 6.16 -20.17 -2.10
C ARG A 239 6.45 -20.31 -3.59
N GLU A 240 6.63 -21.55 -4.03
CA GLU A 240 6.95 -21.89 -5.41
C GLU A 240 5.82 -21.46 -6.34
N GLN A 241 4.56 -21.64 -5.93
CA GLN A 241 3.41 -21.17 -6.69
C GLN A 241 3.42 -19.65 -6.91
N VAL A 242 3.64 -18.84 -5.86
CA VAL A 242 3.74 -17.38 -6.00
C VAL A 242 4.85 -16.98 -6.98
N LEU A 243 6.03 -17.62 -6.88
CA LEU A 243 7.16 -17.36 -7.78
C LEU A 243 6.86 -17.75 -9.23
N ASN A 244 6.21 -18.90 -9.44
CA ASN A 244 5.83 -19.37 -10.78
C ASN A 244 4.81 -18.42 -11.42
N GLU A 245 3.79 -18.00 -10.68
CA GLU A 245 2.79 -17.04 -11.14
C GLU A 245 3.41 -15.69 -11.51
N TYR A 246 4.36 -15.19 -10.70
CA TYR A 246 5.15 -14.00 -11.05
C TYR A 246 5.93 -14.18 -12.35
N ALA A 247 6.57 -15.33 -12.55
CA ALA A 247 7.35 -15.63 -13.74
C ALA A 247 6.49 -15.70 -15.00
N GLU A 248 5.29 -16.30 -14.91
CA GLU A 248 4.31 -16.36 -16.00
C GLU A 248 3.80 -14.97 -16.39
N SER A 249 3.39 -14.17 -15.41
CA SER A 249 2.91 -12.81 -15.63
C SER A 249 3.98 -11.93 -16.28
N THR A 250 5.23 -12.04 -15.84
CA THR A 250 6.36 -11.32 -16.42
C THR A 250 6.56 -11.66 -17.91
N LYS A 251 6.44 -12.94 -18.28
CA LYS A 251 6.51 -13.38 -19.69
C LYS A 251 5.39 -12.74 -20.50
N GLN A 252 4.17 -12.72 -19.96
CA GLN A 252 3.00 -12.15 -20.62
C GLN A 252 3.12 -10.62 -20.80
N THR A 253 3.56 -9.89 -19.77
CA THR A 253 3.80 -8.43 -19.86
C THR A 253 4.89 -8.10 -20.89
N ARG A 254 5.99 -8.87 -20.94
CA ARG A 254 7.07 -8.69 -21.92
C ARG A 254 6.57 -8.93 -23.35
N ALA A 255 5.77 -9.96 -23.57
CA ALA A 255 5.16 -10.24 -24.86
C ALA A 255 4.23 -9.09 -25.28
N ARG A 256 3.37 -8.61 -24.37
CA ARG A 256 2.45 -7.48 -24.62
C ARG A 256 3.18 -6.18 -24.95
N LYS A 257 4.23 -5.82 -24.21
CA LYS A 257 5.06 -4.62 -24.48
C LYS A 257 5.75 -4.70 -25.85
N THR A 258 6.26 -5.88 -26.21
CA THR A 258 6.87 -6.14 -27.53
C THR A 258 5.84 -5.96 -28.64
N TRP A 259 4.65 -6.57 -28.49
CA TRP A 259 3.55 -6.43 -29.45
C TRP A 259 3.11 -4.98 -29.64
N MET A 260 2.92 -4.21 -28.56
CA MET A 260 2.58 -2.78 -28.67
C MET A 260 3.63 -1.97 -29.43
N ARG A 261 4.91 -2.29 -29.26
CA ARG A 261 6.00 -1.64 -30.00
C ARG A 261 5.91 -1.96 -31.49
N VAL A 262 5.64 -3.22 -31.84
CA VAL A 262 5.41 -3.66 -33.23
C VAL A 262 4.23 -2.90 -33.84
N VAL A 263 3.08 -2.85 -33.15
CA VAL A 263 1.88 -2.14 -33.62
C VAL A 263 2.16 -0.65 -33.87
N LYS A 264 2.84 0.02 -32.93
CA LYS A 264 3.22 1.44 -33.09
C LYS A 264 4.16 1.66 -34.27
N ASN A 265 5.13 0.76 -34.48
CA ASN A 265 6.05 0.84 -35.62
C ASN A 265 5.33 0.61 -36.95
N VAL A 266 4.41 -0.35 -37.02
CA VAL A 266 3.57 -0.59 -38.21
C VAL A 266 2.70 0.63 -38.53
N ALA A 267 2.10 1.26 -37.52
CA ALA A 267 1.30 2.47 -37.71
C ALA A 267 2.15 3.64 -38.25
N ARG A 268 3.36 3.83 -37.72
CA ARG A 268 4.32 4.84 -38.23
C ARG A 268 4.73 4.58 -39.67
N LEU A 269 5.01 3.32 -40.03
CA LEU A 269 5.36 2.96 -41.40
C LEU A 269 4.22 3.25 -42.37
N ARG A 270 2.97 2.87 -42.02
CA ARG A 270 1.79 3.18 -42.84
C ARG A 270 1.62 4.68 -43.07
N ALA A 271 1.71 5.48 -42.01
CA ALA A 271 1.62 6.93 -42.11
C ALA A 271 2.72 7.53 -43.01
N ALA A 272 3.95 7.02 -42.95
CA ALA A 272 5.03 7.45 -43.82
C ALA A 272 4.78 7.08 -45.29
N THR A 273 4.26 5.88 -45.56
CA THR A 273 3.89 5.44 -46.91
C THR A 273 2.76 6.30 -47.49
N ASP A 274 1.76 6.66 -46.69
CA ASP A 274 0.64 7.52 -47.13
C ASP A 274 1.13 8.93 -47.50
N ILE A 275 2.09 9.47 -46.73
CA ILE A 275 2.75 10.75 -47.03
C ILE A 275 3.53 10.68 -48.35
N LEU A 276 4.28 9.59 -48.58
CA LEU A 276 5.04 9.39 -49.82
C LEU A 276 4.13 9.21 -51.04
N ALA A 277 3.03 8.48 -50.90
CA ALA A 277 2.04 8.28 -51.96
C ALA A 277 1.34 9.59 -52.35
N THR A 278 1.01 10.44 -51.37
CA THR A 278 0.42 11.77 -51.63
C THR A 278 1.41 12.74 -52.27
N THR A 279 2.69 12.71 -51.89
CA THR A 279 3.73 13.52 -52.56
C THR A 279 3.99 13.06 -53.99
N ALA A 280 4.02 11.75 -54.26
CA ALA A 280 4.17 11.20 -55.61
C ALA A 280 2.98 11.55 -56.52
N HIS A 281 1.75 11.54 -55.99
CA HIS A 281 0.56 11.92 -56.76
C HIS A 281 0.53 13.41 -57.14
N ASN A 282 1.07 14.28 -56.28
CA ASN A 282 1.17 15.71 -56.55
C ASN A 282 2.26 16.05 -57.59
N HIS A 283 3.33 15.26 -57.68
CA HIS A 283 4.38 15.44 -58.68
C HIS A 283 3.97 15.04 -60.11
N ASN A 284 2.99 14.15 -60.29
CA ASN A 284 2.49 13.72 -61.60
C ASN A 284 1.34 14.61 -62.16
N LYS A 285 1.03 15.74 -61.52
CA LYS A 285 -0.02 16.69 -61.95
C LYS A 285 0.53 18.04 -62.45
N LEU A 286 1.85 18.13 -62.67
CA LEU A 286 2.53 19.23 -63.37
C LEU A 286 2.96 18.74 -64.76
#